data_AF-A0A7L2IER5-F1
#
_entry.id   AF-A0A7L2IER5-F1
#
_cell.length_a   1.000
_cell.length_b   1.000
_cell.length_c   1.000
_cell.angle_alpha   90.00
_cell.angle_beta   90.00
_cell.angle_gamma   90.00
#
_symmetry.space_group_name_H-M   'P 1'
#
loop_
_entity.id
_entity.type
_entity.pdbx_description
1 polymer ?
#
loop_
_entity_poly.entity_id
_entity_poly.type
_entity_poly.pdbx_seq_one_letter_code
_entity_poly.pdbx_strand_id
1 'polypeptide(L)'
;VSLEAGLSQPFHMEQLNSAPAADTVAQQSLPIAQEAPLPDPKTCSAGEYLEYFLFPVLLPGMAELLHRAKKAKCFERKRTRFIACDFLTEWLYNRNPKRKDESFTEFFAIPFVKEWLKDHPRPALPLSLRLSEEAASTVIQSFWRGYRVRCNSEIQELRQWQRQLREARNITKIVEEFWAKQEAK
;
A
#
# COMPACT_ATOMS: atom_id res chain seq x y z
N VAL A 1 -25.66 -47.50 10.43
CA VAL A 1 -26.69 -46.93 11.32
C VAL A 1 -26.60 -45.41 11.21
N SER A 2 -27.70 -44.77 10.76
CA SER A 2 -27.99 -43.33 10.60
C SER A 2 -26.99 -42.49 9.79
N LEU A 3 -27.23 -42.01 8.56
CA LEU A 3 -28.36 -41.21 8.01
C LEU A 3 -28.81 -40.09 8.94
N GLU A 4 -28.36 -38.86 8.64
CA GLU A 4 -29.10 -37.60 8.85
C GLU A 4 -28.51 -36.57 7.86
N ALA A 5 -29.31 -36.27 6.85
CA ALA A 5 -29.02 -35.33 5.77
C ALA A 5 -29.54 -33.95 6.18
N GLY A 6 -28.62 -33.02 6.44
CA GLY A 6 -28.92 -31.62 6.70
C GLY A 6 -29.14 -30.83 5.41
N LEU A 7 -30.42 -30.71 5.03
CA LEU A 7 -31.07 -29.64 4.27
C LEU A 7 -30.15 -28.56 3.64
N SER A 8 -29.93 -28.64 2.33
CA SER A 8 -29.52 -27.49 1.50
C SER A 8 -30.72 -27.01 0.71
N GLN A 9 -31.33 -25.90 1.13
CA GLN A 9 -32.31 -25.18 0.32
C GLN A 9 -31.59 -24.38 -0.78
N PRO A 10 -32.06 -24.40 -2.04
CA PRO A 10 -31.57 -23.51 -3.08
C PRO A 10 -32.12 -22.10 -2.85
N PHE A 11 -31.22 -21.12 -2.78
CA PHE A 11 -31.57 -19.70 -2.74
C PHE A 11 -32.32 -19.32 -4.03
N HIS A 12 -33.60 -18.99 -3.87
CA HIS A 12 -34.48 -18.47 -4.89
C HIS A 12 -34.06 -17.02 -5.22
N MET A 13 -33.44 -16.83 -6.38
CA MET A 13 -33.09 -15.50 -6.89
C MET A 13 -34.33 -14.90 -7.55
N GLU A 14 -35.05 -14.05 -6.82
CA GLU A 14 -36.14 -13.27 -7.40
C GLU A 14 -35.58 -12.33 -8.48
N GLN A 15 -36.03 -12.57 -9.71
CA GLN A 15 -35.90 -11.65 -10.84
C GLN A 15 -36.78 -10.43 -10.56
N LEU A 16 -36.16 -9.29 -10.29
CA LEU A 16 -36.84 -7.99 -10.38
C LEU A 16 -36.46 -7.32 -11.68
N ASN A 17 -37.35 -7.53 -12.65
CA ASN A 17 -37.92 -6.59 -13.63
C ASN A 17 -37.01 -5.57 -14.34
N SER A 18 -37.18 -5.58 -15.66
CA SER A 18 -36.55 -4.73 -16.65
C SER A 18 -37.36 -3.44 -16.91
N ALA A 19 -36.61 -2.36 -17.23
CA ALA A 19 -36.96 -1.12 -17.98
C ALA A 19 -37.77 0.01 -17.27
N PRO A 20 -37.62 1.31 -17.66
CA PRO A 20 -37.02 1.82 -18.90
C PRO A 20 -35.95 2.93 -18.75
N ALA A 21 -35.43 3.31 -19.92
CA ALA A 21 -34.47 4.36 -20.18
C ALA A 21 -35.00 5.79 -19.95
N ALA A 22 -34.05 6.72 -19.99
CA ALA A 22 -34.14 8.17 -19.91
C ALA A 22 -34.14 8.73 -18.48
N ASP A 23 -32.99 9.26 -18.07
CA ASP A 23 -32.96 10.67 -17.71
C ASP A 23 -31.58 11.27 -17.98
N THR A 24 -31.62 12.29 -18.82
CA THR A 24 -30.54 13.16 -19.24
C THR A 24 -29.91 13.78 -18.00
N VAL A 25 -28.70 13.35 -17.64
CA VAL A 25 -27.88 14.05 -16.65
C VAL A 25 -27.47 15.38 -17.28
N ALA A 26 -28.23 16.41 -16.96
CA ALA A 26 -27.87 17.79 -17.21
C ALA A 26 -26.45 18.02 -16.67
N GLN A 27 -25.51 18.25 -17.58
CA GLN A 27 -24.26 18.91 -17.24
C GLN A 27 -24.62 20.29 -16.70
N GLN A 28 -24.77 20.40 -15.38
CA GLN A 28 -24.61 21.67 -14.70
C GLN A 28 -23.16 22.09 -14.92
N SER A 29 -22.94 22.78 -16.03
CA SER A 29 -21.82 23.68 -16.19
C SER A 29 -21.89 24.64 -15.01
N LEU A 30 -20.85 24.61 -14.18
CA LEU A 30 -20.61 25.66 -13.20
C LEU A 30 -20.76 27.00 -13.93
N PRO A 31 -21.54 27.96 -13.39
CA PRO A 31 -21.65 29.27 -14.01
C PRO A 31 -20.24 29.81 -14.18
N ILE A 32 -19.88 30.16 -15.42
CA ILE A 32 -18.71 31.01 -15.67
C ILE A 32 -19.03 32.30 -14.93
N ALA A 33 -18.49 32.41 -13.72
CA ALA A 33 -18.55 33.61 -12.92
C ALA A 33 -17.93 34.71 -13.78
N GLN A 34 -18.74 35.74 -14.04
CA GLN A 34 -18.30 36.98 -14.64
C GLN A 34 -17.02 37.42 -13.93
N GLU A 35 -16.02 37.79 -14.71
CA GLU A 35 -14.66 38.09 -14.28
C GLU A 35 -14.66 39.32 -13.36
N ALA A 36 -15.02 39.11 -12.10
CA ALA A 36 -14.79 40.06 -11.04
C ALA A 36 -13.27 40.26 -10.94
N PRO A 37 -12.79 41.49 -10.74
CA PRO A 37 -11.37 41.75 -10.59
C PRO A 37 -10.82 40.87 -9.46
N LEU A 38 -9.76 40.12 -9.76
CA LEU A 38 -9.11 39.25 -8.78
C LEU A 38 -8.75 40.08 -7.54
N PRO A 39 -9.16 39.64 -6.34
CA PRO A 39 -8.85 40.37 -5.11
C PRO A 39 -7.32 40.39 -4.90
N ASP A 40 -6.78 41.46 -4.33
CA ASP A 40 -5.33 41.53 -4.10
C ASP A 40 -4.93 40.47 -3.03
N PRO A 41 -3.99 39.54 -3.35
CA PRO A 41 -3.67 38.43 -2.46
C PRO A 41 -3.16 38.83 -1.07
N LYS A 42 -2.68 40.08 -0.90
CA LYS A 42 -2.14 40.56 0.38
C LYS A 42 -3.18 41.26 1.25
N THR A 43 -4.31 41.67 0.68
CA THR A 43 -5.32 42.49 1.37
C THR A 43 -6.69 41.81 1.44
N CYS A 44 -6.89 40.72 0.71
CA CYS A 44 -8.14 39.95 0.75
C CYS A 44 -8.33 39.17 2.06
N SER A 45 -9.56 38.76 2.33
CA SER A 45 -9.85 37.86 3.43
C SER A 45 -9.25 36.46 3.20
N ALA A 46 -9.10 35.67 4.27
CA ALA A 46 -8.60 34.31 4.16
C ALA A 46 -9.49 33.41 3.28
N GLY A 47 -10.82 33.61 3.32
CA GLY A 47 -11.78 32.87 2.50
C GLY A 47 -11.59 33.15 1.01
N GLU A 48 -11.56 34.43 0.65
CA GLU A 48 -11.27 34.86 -0.73
C GLU A 48 -9.90 34.35 -1.19
N TYR A 49 -8.89 34.37 -0.33
CA TYR A 49 -7.58 33.87 -0.69
C TYR A 49 -7.62 32.38 -1.10
N LEU A 50 -8.32 31.57 -0.30
CA LEU A 50 -8.47 30.14 -0.58
C LEU A 50 -9.25 29.92 -1.88
N GLU A 51 -10.37 30.61 -2.06
CA GLU A 51 -11.25 30.46 -3.23
C GLU A 51 -10.58 30.88 -4.54
N TYR A 52 -9.86 32.00 -4.57
CA TYR A 52 -9.31 32.54 -5.81
C TYR A 52 -7.87 32.09 -6.10
N PHE A 53 -7.06 31.76 -5.10
CA PHE A 53 -5.65 31.41 -5.32
C PHE A 53 -5.31 29.95 -5.05
N LEU A 54 -5.91 29.32 -4.04
CA LEU A 54 -5.54 27.96 -3.65
C LEU A 54 -6.41 26.90 -4.31
N PHE A 55 -7.73 26.99 -4.15
CA PHE A 55 -8.70 26.00 -4.63
C PHE A 55 -8.67 25.73 -6.14
N PRO A 56 -8.44 26.72 -7.03
CA PRO A 56 -8.37 26.47 -8.46
C PRO A 56 -7.25 25.49 -8.85
N VAL A 57 -6.20 25.41 -8.03
CA VAL A 57 -5.10 24.47 -8.21
C VAL A 57 -5.33 23.22 -7.34
N LEU A 58 -5.66 23.39 -6.05
CA LEU A 58 -5.74 22.29 -5.10
C LEU A 58 -6.90 21.32 -5.37
N LEU A 59 -8.11 21.82 -5.68
CA LEU A 59 -9.29 20.96 -5.82
C LEU A 59 -9.18 19.98 -6.99
N PRO A 60 -8.71 20.38 -8.20
CA PRO A 60 -8.44 19.42 -9.27
C PRO A 60 -7.39 18.38 -8.87
N GLY A 61 -6.35 18.78 -8.12
CA GLY A 61 -5.33 17.86 -7.61
C GLY A 61 -5.89 16.84 -6.62
N MET A 62 -6.78 17.26 -5.71
CA MET A 62 -7.47 16.37 -4.78
C MET A 62 -8.43 15.41 -5.51
N ALA A 63 -9.13 15.90 -6.54
CA ALA A 63 -9.99 15.04 -7.36
C ALA A 63 -9.16 13.96 -8.08
N GLU A 64 -8.04 14.31 -8.70
CA GLU A 64 -7.14 13.34 -9.35
C GLU A 64 -6.52 12.36 -8.34
N LEU A 65 -6.18 12.85 -7.14
CA LEU A 65 -5.69 12.03 -6.03
C LEU A 65 -6.70 10.94 -5.66
N LEU A 66 -8.00 11.26 -5.60
CA LEU A 66 -9.05 10.28 -5.32
C LEU A 66 -9.17 9.23 -6.44
N HIS A 67 -9.07 9.64 -7.70
CA HIS A 67 -9.05 8.71 -8.83
C HIS A 67 -7.84 7.76 -8.76
N ARG A 68 -6.67 8.29 -8.44
CA ARG A 68 -5.45 7.48 -8.29
C ARG A 68 -5.52 6.56 -7.08
N ALA A 69 -6.07 7.03 -5.97
CA ALA A 69 -6.30 6.23 -4.76
C ALA A 69 -7.26 5.06 -5.04
N LYS A 70 -8.33 5.29 -5.82
CA LYS A 70 -9.25 4.24 -6.28
C LYS A 70 -8.52 3.22 -7.14
N LYS A 71 -7.73 3.65 -8.14
CA LYS A 71 -6.94 2.75 -9.00
C LYS A 71 -5.92 1.92 -8.20
N ALA A 72 -5.36 2.49 -7.14
CA ALA A 72 -4.45 1.82 -6.22
C ALA A 72 -5.15 0.96 -5.14
N LYS A 73 -6.49 0.83 -5.20
CA LYS A 73 -7.32 0.06 -4.26
C LYS A 73 -7.18 0.52 -2.80
N CYS A 74 -6.94 1.81 -2.57
CA CYS A 74 -6.78 2.37 -1.22
C CYS A 74 -8.06 2.32 -0.39
N PHE A 75 -9.23 2.33 -1.03
CA PHE A 75 -10.52 2.22 -0.35
C PHE A 75 -10.93 0.78 0.00
N GLU A 76 -10.25 -0.22 -0.60
CA GLU A 76 -10.51 -1.64 -0.37
C GLU A 76 -9.48 -2.26 0.59
N ARG A 77 -8.23 -1.77 0.57
CA ARG A 77 -7.10 -2.37 1.29
C ARG A 77 -6.66 -1.51 2.47
N LYS A 78 -6.46 -2.13 3.63
CA LYS A 78 -5.95 -1.46 4.84
C LYS A 78 -4.53 -0.90 4.71
N ARG A 79 -3.70 -1.47 3.83
CA ARG A 79 -2.32 -1.02 3.56
C ARG A 79 -2.08 -0.97 2.07
N THR A 80 -1.49 0.13 1.60
CA THR A 80 -1.18 0.34 0.18
C THR A 80 0.22 0.95 0.01
N ARG A 81 0.76 0.81 -1.21
CA ARG A 81 2.01 1.44 -1.62
C ARG A 81 1.84 2.94 -1.95
N PHE A 82 0.60 3.36 -2.22
CA PHE A 82 0.29 4.71 -2.67
C PHE A 82 0.32 5.69 -1.50
N ILE A 83 1.07 6.78 -1.65
CA ILE A 83 1.22 7.82 -0.63
C ILE A 83 0.59 9.09 -1.17
N ALA A 84 -0.53 9.47 -0.57
CA ALA A 84 -1.38 10.57 -1.02
C ALA A 84 -0.62 11.91 -1.00
N CYS A 85 0.15 12.18 0.06
CA CYS A 85 0.94 13.40 0.17
C CYS A 85 2.00 13.51 -0.91
N ASP A 86 2.75 12.42 -1.19
CA ASP A 86 3.79 12.42 -2.21
C ASP A 86 3.19 12.74 -3.60
N PHE A 87 2.06 12.10 -3.92
CA PHE A 87 1.33 12.39 -5.15
C PHE A 87 0.86 13.85 -5.23
N LEU A 88 0.26 14.38 -4.15
CA LEU A 88 -0.25 15.75 -4.16
C LEU A 88 0.88 16.77 -4.27
N THR A 89 2.01 16.53 -3.60
CA THR A 89 3.21 17.36 -3.71
C THR A 89 3.73 17.38 -5.14
N GLU A 90 3.85 16.22 -5.80
CA GLU A 90 4.25 16.13 -7.21
C GLU A 90 3.26 16.85 -8.14
N TRP A 91 1.96 16.64 -7.92
CA TRP A 91 0.91 17.26 -8.72
C TRP A 91 0.95 18.78 -8.61
N LEU A 92 1.00 19.32 -7.38
CA LEU A 92 1.03 20.77 -7.12
C LEU A 92 2.33 21.39 -7.66
N TYR A 93 3.45 20.69 -7.51
CA TYR A 93 4.75 21.18 -7.99
C TYR A 93 4.78 21.31 -9.52
N ASN A 94 4.24 20.33 -10.24
CA ASN A 94 4.19 20.36 -11.71
C ASN A 94 3.05 21.22 -12.28
N ARG A 95 1.99 21.46 -11.52
CA ARG A 95 0.87 22.36 -11.90
C ARG A 95 1.06 23.79 -11.43
N ASN A 96 2.23 24.13 -10.87
CA ASN A 96 2.53 25.47 -10.43
C ASN A 96 2.57 26.44 -11.65
N PRO A 97 1.74 27.51 -11.68
CA PRO A 97 1.73 28.47 -12.78
C PRO A 97 3.07 29.14 -13.06
N LYS A 98 4.00 29.14 -12.08
CA LYS A 98 5.36 29.68 -12.22
C LYS A 98 6.30 28.77 -13.02
N ARG A 99 5.91 27.52 -13.29
CA ARG A 99 6.74 26.48 -13.92
C ARG A 99 6.18 26.00 -15.27
N LYS A 100 5.38 26.82 -15.96
CA LYS A 100 4.66 26.42 -17.19
C LYS A 100 5.55 25.85 -18.30
N ASP A 101 6.79 26.32 -18.39
CA ASP A 101 7.75 25.94 -19.44
C ASP A 101 8.75 24.85 -19.00
N GLU A 102 8.63 24.36 -17.76
CA GLU A 102 9.51 23.33 -17.23
C GLU A 102 8.98 21.92 -17.55
N SER A 103 9.90 20.97 -17.74
CA SER A 103 9.54 19.56 -17.91
C SER A 103 8.97 18.97 -16.62
N PHE A 104 8.11 17.97 -16.78
CA PHE A 104 7.59 17.18 -15.67
C PHE A 104 8.72 16.66 -14.76
N THR A 105 8.57 16.88 -13.46
CA THR A 105 9.54 16.47 -12.43
C THR A 105 8.87 15.44 -11.52
N GLU A 106 9.43 14.23 -11.45
CA GLU A 106 8.98 13.20 -10.52
C GLU A 106 9.24 13.61 -9.07
N PHE A 107 8.42 13.11 -8.13
CA PHE A 107 8.46 13.45 -6.71
C PHE A 107 9.87 13.44 -6.09
N PHE A 108 10.64 12.37 -6.29
CA PHE A 108 12.00 12.24 -5.71
C PHE A 108 13.04 13.16 -6.37
N ALA A 109 12.74 13.72 -7.55
CA ALA A 109 13.60 14.65 -8.25
C ALA A 109 13.31 16.13 -7.89
N ILE A 110 12.21 16.41 -7.19
CA ILE A 110 11.86 17.77 -6.75
C ILE A 110 12.96 18.30 -5.82
N PRO A 111 13.52 19.51 -6.06
CA PRO A 111 14.72 20.00 -5.35
C PRO A 111 14.58 19.98 -3.82
N PHE A 112 13.52 20.59 -3.28
CA PHE A 112 13.33 20.65 -1.82
C PHE A 112 13.04 19.27 -1.21
N VAL A 113 12.39 18.36 -1.95
CA VAL A 113 12.14 16.98 -1.51
C VAL A 113 13.46 16.21 -1.47
N LYS A 114 14.25 16.32 -2.54
CA LYS A 114 15.55 15.66 -2.67
C LYS A 114 16.52 16.11 -1.59
N GLU A 115 16.57 17.41 -1.30
CA GLU A 115 17.39 17.96 -0.22
C GLU A 115 16.92 17.47 1.14
N TRP A 116 15.62 17.56 1.43
CA TRP A 116 15.05 17.09 2.69
C TRP A 116 15.33 15.60 2.96
N LEU A 117 15.21 14.75 1.94
CA LEU A 117 15.41 13.30 2.05
C LEU A 117 16.88 12.89 2.24
N LYS A 118 17.86 13.77 2.00
CA LYS A 118 19.27 13.48 2.31
C LYS A 118 19.47 13.35 3.82
N ASP A 119 18.92 14.31 4.57
CA ASP A 119 19.04 14.35 6.03
C ASP A 119 17.97 13.47 6.70
N HIS A 120 16.86 13.20 6.02
CA HIS A 120 15.73 12.42 6.52
C HIS A 120 15.37 11.26 5.58
N PRO A 121 16.20 10.21 5.50
CA PRO A 121 15.93 9.09 4.62
C PRO A 121 14.65 8.36 5.06
N ARG A 122 13.74 8.14 4.09
CA ARG A 122 12.48 7.43 4.36
C ARG A 122 12.74 5.94 4.60
N PRO A 123 12.10 5.30 5.60
CA PRO A 123 12.21 3.86 5.77
C PRO A 123 11.73 3.11 4.52
N ALA A 124 12.40 2.01 4.21
CA ALA A 124 12.01 1.18 3.08
C ALA A 124 10.59 0.65 3.27
N LEU A 125 9.81 0.66 2.18
CA LEU A 125 8.47 0.08 2.19
C LEU A 125 8.54 -1.41 2.62
N PRO A 126 7.57 -1.90 3.42
CA PRO A 126 7.48 -3.30 3.78
C PRO A 126 7.52 -4.20 2.54
N LEU A 127 8.20 -5.34 2.62
CA LEU A 127 8.40 -6.25 1.49
C LEU A 127 7.06 -6.64 0.85
N SER A 128 6.03 -6.91 1.65
CA SER A 128 4.69 -7.27 1.17
C SER A 128 4.03 -6.22 0.28
N LEU A 129 4.39 -4.94 0.42
CA LEU A 129 3.90 -3.84 -0.42
C LEU A 129 4.79 -3.56 -1.64
N ARG A 130 6.00 -4.14 -1.67
CA ARG A 130 6.97 -3.99 -2.77
C ARG A 130 6.87 -5.11 -3.80
N LEU A 131 6.44 -6.30 -3.39
CA LEU A 131 6.36 -7.46 -4.26
C LEU A 131 5.29 -7.28 -5.35
N SER A 132 5.64 -7.68 -6.58
CA SER A 132 4.65 -7.92 -7.62
C SER A 132 3.83 -9.17 -7.27
N GLU A 133 2.68 -9.32 -7.92
CA GLU A 133 1.83 -10.50 -7.73
C GLU A 133 2.55 -11.80 -8.08
N GLU A 134 3.34 -11.81 -9.15
CA GLU A 134 4.15 -12.95 -9.59
C GLU A 134 5.28 -13.28 -8.61
N ALA A 135 5.96 -12.26 -8.08
CA ALA A 135 7.01 -12.47 -7.09
C ALA A 135 6.42 -12.99 -5.77
N ALA A 136 5.29 -12.43 -5.34
CA ALA A 136 4.57 -12.88 -4.16
C ALA A 136 4.06 -14.33 -4.34
N SER A 137 3.52 -14.68 -5.51
CA SER A 137 3.05 -16.05 -5.79
C SER A 137 4.21 -17.05 -5.74
N THR A 138 5.36 -16.72 -6.32
CA THR A 138 6.57 -17.55 -6.26
C THR A 138 7.04 -17.79 -4.83
N VAL A 139 7.04 -16.73 -4.01
CA VAL A 139 7.38 -16.84 -2.58
C VAL A 139 6.38 -17.77 -1.89
N ILE A 140 5.07 -17.52 -2.01
CA ILE A 140 4.04 -18.35 -1.36
C ILE A 140 4.13 -19.82 -1.80
N GLN A 141 4.29 -20.07 -3.10
CA GLN A 141 4.38 -21.42 -3.64
C GLN A 141 5.63 -22.16 -3.17
N SER A 142 6.79 -21.49 -3.10
CA SER A 142 8.03 -22.11 -2.60
C SER A 142 7.91 -22.48 -1.11
N PHE A 143 7.32 -21.59 -0.30
CA PHE A 143 6.99 -21.88 1.10
C PHE A 143 6.04 -23.08 1.24
N TRP A 144 4.99 -23.15 0.42
CA TRP A 144 4.03 -24.25 0.42
C TRP A 144 4.66 -25.59 0.02
N ARG A 145 5.47 -25.62 -1.05
CA ARG A 145 6.20 -26.83 -1.47
C ARG A 145 7.11 -27.31 -0.34
N GLY A 146 7.84 -26.39 0.29
CA GLY A 146 8.67 -26.71 1.46
C GLY A 146 7.84 -27.22 2.65
N TYR A 147 6.68 -26.64 2.91
CA TYR A 147 5.76 -27.10 3.96
C TYR A 147 5.27 -28.53 3.69
N ARG A 148 4.83 -28.83 2.47
CA ARG A 148 4.39 -30.18 2.09
C ARG A 148 5.47 -31.24 2.32
N VAL A 149 6.72 -30.95 1.95
CA VAL A 149 7.85 -31.85 2.21
C VAL A 149 8.04 -32.04 3.72
N ARG A 150 7.87 -30.98 4.53
CA ARG A 150 7.93 -31.07 5.99
C ARG A 150 6.77 -31.84 6.61
N CYS A 151 5.65 -32.02 5.93
CA CYS A 151 4.56 -32.85 6.44
C CYS A 151 4.82 -34.35 6.27
N ASN A 152 5.81 -34.75 5.46
CA ASN A 152 6.16 -36.16 5.29
C ASN A 152 6.75 -36.72 6.60
N SER A 153 6.26 -37.90 7.05
CA SER A 153 6.66 -38.56 8.28
C SER A 153 8.17 -38.83 8.34
N GLU A 154 8.75 -39.38 7.26
CA GLU A 154 10.18 -39.68 7.19
C GLU A 154 11.04 -38.40 7.37
N ILE A 155 10.58 -37.29 6.80
CA ILE A 155 11.24 -35.99 6.93
C ILE A 155 11.09 -35.42 8.35
N GLN A 156 9.96 -35.65 9.00
CA GLN A 156 9.75 -35.25 10.41
C GLN A 156 10.64 -36.06 11.35
N GLU A 157 10.71 -37.38 11.17
CA GLU A 157 11.60 -38.25 11.94
C GLU A 157 13.06 -37.83 11.79
N LEU A 158 13.52 -37.58 10.55
CA LEU A 158 14.86 -37.06 10.30
C LEU A 158 15.10 -35.73 11.02
N ARG A 159 14.14 -34.81 11.01
CA ARG A 159 14.26 -33.51 11.69
C ARG A 159 14.35 -33.66 13.20
N GLN A 160 13.55 -34.56 13.78
CA GLN A 160 13.60 -34.87 15.21
C GLN A 160 14.95 -35.48 15.58
N TRP A 161 15.43 -36.46 14.81
CA TRP A 161 16.74 -37.07 15.02
C TRP A 161 17.88 -36.04 14.92
N GLN A 162 17.87 -35.17 13.90
CA GLN A 162 18.85 -34.09 13.76
C GLN A 162 18.79 -33.09 14.92
N ARG A 163 17.59 -32.83 15.47
CA ARG A 163 17.43 -31.99 16.66
C ARG A 163 18.06 -32.66 17.89
N GLN A 164 17.76 -33.93 18.12
CA GLN A 164 18.35 -34.71 19.22
C GLN A 164 19.88 -34.75 19.13
N LEU A 165 20.45 -34.91 17.92
CA LEU A 165 21.90 -34.86 17.75
C LEU A 165 22.51 -33.50 18.12
N ARG A 166 21.85 -32.39 17.80
CA ARG A 166 22.31 -31.04 18.20
C ARG A 166 22.23 -30.85 19.72
N GLU A 167 21.19 -31.38 20.34
CA GLU A 167 21.01 -31.32 21.79
C GLU A 167 21.99 -32.23 22.54
N ALA A 168 22.29 -33.42 21.99
CA ALA A 168 23.26 -34.37 22.54
C ALA A 168 24.70 -33.90 22.37
N ARG A 169 25.03 -33.30 21.22
CA ARG A 169 26.31 -32.61 20.98
C ARG A 169 26.24 -31.18 21.54
N ASN A 170 25.94 -31.05 22.83
CA ASN A 170 25.97 -29.75 23.48
C ASN A 170 27.43 -29.32 23.66
N ILE A 171 27.99 -28.72 22.61
CA ILE A 171 29.38 -28.25 22.56
C ILE A 171 29.70 -27.39 23.78
N THR A 172 28.74 -26.60 24.24
CA THR A 172 28.86 -25.76 25.43
C THR A 172 29.15 -26.60 26.68
N LYS A 173 28.38 -27.68 26.92
CA LYS A 173 28.63 -28.60 28.04
C LYS A 173 29.96 -29.34 27.92
N ILE A 174 30.30 -29.78 26.71
CA ILE A 174 31.57 -30.47 26.46
C ILE A 174 32.76 -29.54 26.74
N VAL A 175 32.66 -28.27 26.36
CA VAL A 175 33.68 -27.24 26.62
C VAL A 175 33.75 -26.88 28.10
N GLU A 176 32.62 -26.75 28.80
CA GLU A 176 32.57 -26.53 30.25
C GLU A 176 33.22 -27.69 31.02
N GLU A 177 32.87 -28.94 30.71
CA GLU A 177 33.49 -30.12 31.32
C GLU A 177 34.99 -30.23 31.02
N PHE A 178 35.42 -29.81 29.83
CA PHE A 178 36.83 -29.75 29.47
C PHE A 178 37.60 -28.74 30.32
N TRP A 179 37.08 -27.51 30.48
CA TRP A 179 37.74 -26.48 31.29
C TRP A 179 37.73 -26.82 32.78
N ALA A 180 36.63 -27.35 33.31
CA ALA A 180 36.57 -27.82 34.70
C ALA A 180 37.63 -28.90 35.01
N LYS A 181 37.93 -29.78 34.05
CA LYS A 181 39.02 -30.77 34.17
C LYS A 181 40.42 -30.16 34.09
N GLN A 182 40.60 -29.07 33.36
CA GLN A 182 41.89 -28.36 33.29
C GLN A 182 42.16 -27.56 34.56
N GLU A 183 41.14 -26.92 35.14
CA GLU A 183 41.28 -26.13 36.37
C GLU A 183 41.47 -27.00 37.63
N ALA A 184 41.02 -28.25 37.60
CA ALA A 184 41.21 -29.21 38.71
C ALA A 184 42.59 -29.90 38.71
N LYS A 185 43.47 -29.57 37.77
CA LYS A 185 44.78 -30.19 37.57
C LYS A 185 45.90 -29.25 37.98
#